data_AF-A0A954IIB1-F1
#
_entry.id   AF-A0A954IIB1-F1
#
_cell.length_a   1.000
_cell.length_b   1.000
_cell.length_c   1.000
_cell.angle_alpha   90.00
_cell.angle_beta   90.00
_cell.angle_gamma   90.00
#
_symmetry.space_group_name_H-M   'P 1'
#
loop_
_entity.id
_entity.type
_entity.pdbx_description
1 polymer ?
#
loop_
_entity_poly.entity_id
_entity_poly.type
_entity_poly.pdbx_seq_one_letter_code
_entity_poly.pdbx_strand_id
1 'polypeptide(L)'
;MRTSIPDQLRKPTSPDNANAFLIRRETQLPGLAAILEPGSLESEVCRLTGTSQLSEIRLSYLRYKPFKRCVAVLNAVSERGPEQIVATAMRDDSWQHWTQKKVIADHEAFCLSLDPIRLRLERFPCDRQLRPLSRLFAIGRRQRMLEQILPSRSGLNSILKNPEQVEIVQRAYKPARRFVASVGSFGQPRVALKLYSKKGFQAVGRRLKMLKQLPDFEVPEVFQCDRHCATATQWVSGEALADISLTAELEALLPLFMRTGETLGDLHNVPMSSRLGFADLNLSLTAVSLRSIAQDLELLYPSISSRVRALVEAVICQLPFRGLPTLIHGDFYARQVIVNGSDLRFIDFDELGVGPSWLDVGNFTAKIHWSSLRGQLPHCPRRLISAFLAGYQSRRHWDEDAFRVSVVIGLLRCMPHAFRMALQDWPSRLEEAVTLAEDVLNCRAVQAHSNQSVGSGTVSDNVPVHYVSGPTEAGYRVEPPVAETETGAGALLPRATSQLRTWPVGSMEEVVCRMQNPLIATALVRAALRHPSTELA
;
A
#
# COMPACT_ATOMS: atom_id res chain seq x y z
N MET A 1 -22.81 10.82 52.82
CA MET A 1 -23.38 11.05 51.47
C MET A 1 -22.23 11.14 50.47
N ARG A 2 -21.95 10.02 49.81
CA ARG A 2 -21.04 9.94 48.65
C ARG A 2 -21.93 9.88 47.42
N THR A 3 -21.73 10.78 46.46
CA THR A 3 -22.15 10.56 45.07
C THR A 3 -21.00 10.97 44.16
N SER A 4 -20.42 9.93 43.58
CA SER A 4 -19.26 9.91 42.72
C SER A 4 -19.64 10.40 41.31
N ILE A 5 -18.75 11.18 40.70
CA ILE A 5 -18.75 11.46 39.26
C ILE A 5 -18.21 10.23 38.52
N PRO A 6 -18.86 9.71 37.47
CA PRO A 6 -18.21 8.84 36.51
C PRO A 6 -17.93 9.60 35.20
N ASP A 7 -16.67 9.95 34.98
CA ASP A 7 -16.17 10.56 33.74
C ASP A 7 -15.06 9.69 33.13
N GLN A 8 -15.43 8.48 32.70
CA GLN A 8 -14.54 7.61 31.93
C GLN A 8 -15.23 7.03 30.70
N LEU A 9 -14.81 7.56 29.54
CA LEU A 9 -14.76 6.90 28.22
C LEU A 9 -16.11 6.46 27.62
N ARG A 10 -16.94 7.44 27.21
CA ARG A 10 -17.84 7.19 26.08
C ARG A 10 -16.99 6.88 24.84
N LYS A 11 -17.18 5.70 24.24
CA LYS A 11 -16.63 5.36 22.92
C LYS A 11 -16.98 6.50 21.95
N PRO A 12 -16.02 7.08 21.22
CA PRO A 12 -16.35 8.06 20.19
C PRO A 12 -17.04 7.36 19.02
N THR A 13 -18.37 7.27 19.08
CA THR A 13 -19.21 6.61 18.07
C THR A 13 -19.57 7.50 16.88
N SER A 14 -19.21 8.79 16.92
CA SER A 14 -19.43 9.75 15.84
C SER A 14 -18.09 10.32 15.32
N PRO A 15 -17.93 10.54 14.00
CA PRO A 15 -16.79 11.20 13.39
C PRO A 15 -16.28 12.46 14.09
N ASP A 16 -17.18 13.37 14.42
CA ASP A 16 -16.86 14.65 15.05
C ASP A 16 -16.28 14.43 16.46
N ASN A 17 -16.75 13.39 17.14
CA ASN A 17 -16.23 12.99 18.44
C ASN A 17 -14.83 12.33 18.31
N ALA A 18 -14.57 11.58 17.24
CA ALA A 18 -13.28 10.93 17.02
C ALA A 18 -12.17 11.94 16.68
N ASN A 19 -12.43 12.92 15.82
CA ASN A 19 -11.47 13.99 15.52
C ASN A 19 -11.23 14.87 16.75
N ALA A 20 -12.27 15.29 17.47
CA ALA A 20 -12.14 16.07 18.69
C ALA A 20 -11.38 15.32 19.81
N PHE A 21 -11.56 13.99 19.90
CA PHE A 21 -10.78 13.14 20.80
C PHE A 21 -9.30 13.11 20.40
N LEU A 22 -9.00 12.92 19.12
CA LEU A 22 -7.62 12.91 18.60
C LEU A 22 -6.92 14.25 18.86
N ILE A 23 -7.59 15.37 18.59
CA ILE A 23 -7.08 16.73 18.83
C ILE A 23 -6.73 16.92 20.31
N ARG A 24 -7.64 16.57 21.22
CA ARG A 24 -7.41 16.70 22.68
C ARG A 24 -6.22 15.87 23.17
N ARG A 25 -5.99 14.70 22.55
CA ARG A 25 -4.91 13.80 22.96
C ARG A 25 -3.55 14.20 22.36
N GLU A 26 -3.55 14.79 21.17
CA GLU A 26 -2.33 15.13 20.44
C GLU A 26 -1.81 16.53 20.82
N THR A 27 -1.29 16.62 22.04
CA THR A 27 -0.78 17.89 22.59
C THR A 27 0.55 18.33 21.97
N GLN A 28 1.28 17.42 21.31
CA GLN A 28 2.57 17.75 20.69
C GLN A 28 2.43 18.34 19.29
N LEU A 29 1.24 18.32 18.67
CA LEU A 29 0.99 18.89 17.35
C LEU A 29 -0.10 19.98 17.43
N PRO A 30 0.23 21.19 17.91
CA PRO A 30 -0.76 22.25 18.11
C PRO A 30 -1.52 22.65 16.83
N GLY A 31 -0.90 22.49 15.66
CA GLY A 31 -1.51 22.76 14.36
C GLY A 31 -2.41 21.64 13.81
N LEU A 32 -2.57 20.52 14.54
CA LEU A 32 -3.39 19.40 14.06
C LEU A 32 -4.87 19.78 13.95
N ALA A 33 -5.41 20.55 14.91
CA ALA A 33 -6.79 21.00 14.89
C ALA A 33 -7.11 21.77 13.59
N ALA A 34 -6.26 22.72 13.23
CA ALA A 34 -6.42 23.51 12.01
C ALA A 34 -6.35 22.68 10.71
N ILE A 35 -5.59 21.56 10.71
CA ILE A 35 -5.57 20.62 9.58
C ILE A 35 -6.89 19.85 9.46
N LEU A 36 -7.44 19.37 10.58
CA LEU A 36 -8.66 18.57 10.60
C LEU A 36 -9.92 19.42 10.41
N GLU A 37 -9.83 20.71 10.73
CA GLU A 37 -10.89 21.72 10.57
C GLU A 37 -10.41 22.84 9.64
N PRO A 38 -10.30 22.56 8.31
CA PRO A 38 -9.61 23.45 7.38
C PRO A 38 -10.27 24.82 7.20
N GLY A 39 -11.56 24.99 7.56
CA GLY A 39 -12.22 26.30 7.56
C GLY A 39 -11.52 27.34 8.44
N SER A 40 -10.81 26.91 9.49
CA SER A 40 -9.99 27.79 10.33
C SER A 40 -8.77 28.39 9.62
N LEU A 41 -8.41 27.88 8.43
CA LEU A 41 -7.24 28.30 7.66
C LEU A 41 -7.59 29.16 6.44
N GLU A 42 -8.85 29.53 6.24
CA GLU A 42 -9.29 30.27 5.03
C GLU A 42 -8.52 31.58 4.86
N SER A 43 -8.37 32.37 5.92
CA SER A 43 -7.67 33.67 5.86
C SER A 43 -6.19 33.51 5.52
N GLU A 44 -5.55 32.49 6.06
CA GLU A 44 -4.15 32.15 5.83
C GLU A 44 -3.94 31.64 4.39
N VAL A 45 -4.86 30.85 3.86
CA VAL A 45 -4.82 30.36 2.49
C VAL A 45 -5.09 31.49 1.49
N CYS A 46 -6.04 32.39 1.75
CA CYS A 46 -6.25 33.61 0.97
C CYS A 46 -4.98 34.46 0.90
N ARG A 47 -4.33 34.69 2.04
CA ARG A 47 -3.07 35.44 2.12
C ARG A 47 -1.95 34.76 1.32
N LEU A 48 -1.82 33.44 1.43
CA LEU A 48 -0.79 32.65 0.75
C LEU A 48 -0.99 32.62 -0.78
N THR A 49 -2.24 32.57 -1.23
CA THR A 49 -2.58 32.51 -2.66
C THR A 49 -2.76 33.90 -3.28
N GLY A 50 -2.85 34.95 -2.46
CA GLY A 50 -3.12 36.31 -2.87
C GLY A 50 -4.52 36.49 -3.45
N THR A 51 -5.50 35.76 -2.91
CA THR A 51 -6.92 35.78 -3.28
C THR A 51 -7.74 36.48 -2.19
N SER A 52 -8.90 37.03 -2.55
CA SER A 52 -9.74 37.72 -1.56
C SER A 52 -10.63 36.78 -0.77
N GLN A 53 -11.10 35.70 -1.39
CA GLN A 53 -12.04 34.75 -0.79
C GLN A 53 -11.84 33.35 -1.35
N LEU A 54 -12.22 32.34 -0.58
CA LEU A 54 -12.37 30.97 -1.05
C LEU A 54 -13.86 30.61 -1.11
N SER A 55 -14.24 29.92 -2.17
CA SER A 55 -15.57 29.30 -2.27
C SER A 55 -15.63 27.97 -1.53
N GLU A 56 -14.48 27.31 -1.37
CA GLU A 56 -14.37 26.02 -0.70
C GLU A 56 -12.93 25.81 -0.19
N ILE A 57 -12.81 25.16 0.97
CA ILE A 57 -11.56 24.54 1.44
C ILE A 57 -11.85 23.17 2.04
N ARG A 58 -11.17 22.12 1.57
CA ARG A 58 -11.37 20.74 2.04
C ARG A 58 -10.07 19.98 2.21
N LEU A 59 -10.01 19.19 3.26
CA LEU A 59 -8.96 18.21 3.49
C LEU A 59 -9.15 17.02 2.54
N SER A 60 -8.14 16.67 1.75
CA SER A 60 -8.23 15.58 0.76
C SER A 60 -7.26 14.43 1.00
N TYR A 61 -6.17 14.69 1.73
CA TYR A 61 -5.20 13.67 2.10
C TYR A 61 -4.50 14.09 3.40
N LEU A 62 -4.16 13.11 4.22
CA LEU A 62 -3.30 13.32 5.38
C LEU A 62 -2.34 12.17 5.59
N ARG A 63 -1.23 12.47 6.22
CA ARG A 63 -0.24 11.54 6.73
C ARG A 63 0.10 11.96 8.15
N TYR A 64 -0.59 11.34 9.07
CA TYR A 64 -0.37 11.48 10.49
C TYR A 64 0.73 10.53 10.97
N LYS A 65 1.66 11.06 11.75
CA LYS A 65 2.62 10.31 12.57
C LYS A 65 2.43 10.79 14.01
N PRO A 66 1.87 9.95 14.89
CA PRO A 66 1.57 10.33 16.28
C PRO A 66 2.75 11.01 16.97
N PHE A 67 2.45 12.11 17.66
CA PHE A 67 3.36 12.92 18.46
C PHE A 67 4.59 13.48 17.72
N LYS A 68 4.60 13.41 16.38
CA LYS A 68 5.77 13.77 15.56
C LYS A 68 5.42 14.80 14.50
N ARG A 69 4.43 14.51 13.65
CA ARG A 69 4.00 15.42 12.59
C ARG A 69 2.72 14.94 11.91
N CYS A 70 1.96 15.88 11.37
CA CYS A 70 0.90 15.62 10.40
C CYS A 70 1.20 16.40 9.11
N VAL A 71 1.16 15.73 7.96
CA VAL A 71 1.26 16.36 6.64
C VAL A 71 -0.05 16.14 5.89
N ALA A 72 -0.70 17.20 5.47
CA ALA A 72 -2.00 17.18 4.82
C ALA A 72 -1.98 17.92 3.48
N VAL A 73 -2.93 17.57 2.61
CA VAL A 73 -3.25 18.30 1.38
C VAL A 73 -4.64 18.89 1.54
N LEU A 74 -4.71 20.21 1.50
CA LEU A 74 -5.93 20.99 1.42
C LEU A 74 -6.15 21.36 -0.04
N ASN A 75 -7.33 21.04 -0.56
CA ASN A 75 -7.81 21.57 -1.84
C ASN A 75 -8.66 22.79 -1.52
N ALA A 76 -8.35 23.91 -2.15
CA ALA A 76 -9.13 25.13 -2.04
C ALA A 76 -9.61 25.56 -3.42
N VAL A 77 -10.73 26.28 -3.50
CA VAL A 77 -11.25 26.85 -4.75
C VAL A 77 -11.37 28.36 -4.58
N SER A 78 -10.56 29.09 -5.33
CA SER A 78 -10.55 30.56 -5.37
C SER A 78 -11.16 31.09 -6.67
N GLU A 79 -11.26 32.41 -6.79
CA GLU A 79 -11.63 33.08 -8.06
C GLU A 79 -10.66 32.77 -9.21
N ARG A 80 -9.44 32.31 -8.92
CA ARG A 80 -8.43 31.90 -9.92
C ARG A 80 -8.52 30.42 -10.29
N GLY A 81 -9.42 29.68 -9.66
CA GLY A 81 -9.60 28.24 -9.82
C GLY A 81 -9.04 27.42 -8.64
N PRO A 82 -8.83 26.11 -8.86
CA PRO A 82 -8.43 25.19 -7.82
C PRO A 82 -6.97 25.40 -7.40
N GLU A 83 -6.74 25.41 -6.10
CA GLU A 83 -5.45 25.57 -5.44
C GLU A 83 -5.17 24.35 -4.56
N GLN A 84 -3.92 23.90 -4.52
CA GLN A 84 -3.47 22.84 -3.60
C GLN A 84 -2.46 23.38 -2.61
N ILE A 85 -2.75 23.18 -1.32
CA ILE A 85 -1.96 23.66 -0.21
C ILE A 85 -1.53 22.47 0.63
N VAL A 86 -0.23 22.34 0.86
CA VAL A 86 0.33 21.35 1.78
C VAL A 86 0.42 21.96 3.16
N ALA A 87 -0.34 21.42 4.12
CA ALA A 87 -0.32 21.83 5.51
C ALA A 87 0.52 20.83 6.32
N THR A 88 1.56 21.31 7.00
CA THR A 88 2.45 20.48 7.82
C THR A 88 2.46 20.96 9.27
N ALA A 89 1.76 20.23 10.14
CA ALA A 89 1.80 20.43 11.59
C ALA A 89 2.95 19.61 12.21
N MET A 90 3.65 20.20 13.16
CA MET A 90 4.88 19.64 13.72
C MET A 90 4.98 19.85 15.22
N ARG A 91 5.75 19.00 15.88
CA ARG A 91 6.23 19.26 17.25
C ARG A 91 7.28 20.36 17.27
N ASP A 92 7.43 20.99 18.43
CA ASP A 92 8.19 22.22 18.64
C ASP A 92 9.68 22.10 18.22
N ASP A 93 10.38 21.04 18.64
CA ASP A 93 11.78 20.82 18.26
C ASP A 93 11.99 20.71 16.74
N SER A 94 11.04 20.07 16.05
CA SER A 94 11.04 19.87 14.61
C SER A 94 10.73 21.17 13.89
N TRP A 95 9.87 22.02 14.48
CA TRP A 95 9.60 23.37 14.01
C TRP A 95 10.86 24.23 14.06
N GLN A 96 11.53 24.29 15.21
CA GLN A 96 12.76 25.07 15.40
C GLN A 96 13.85 24.65 14.40
N HIS A 97 14.06 23.34 14.21
CA HIS A 97 15.02 22.83 13.24
C HIS A 97 14.63 23.14 11.79
N TRP A 98 13.34 23.26 11.48
CA TRP A 98 12.87 23.56 10.13
C TRP A 98 13.00 25.04 9.81
N THR A 99 12.56 25.93 10.70
CA THR A 99 12.62 27.40 10.49
C THR A 99 14.04 27.93 10.34
N GLN A 100 15.02 27.29 11.00
CA GLN A 100 16.45 27.63 10.87
C GLN A 100 17.03 27.30 9.48
N LYS A 101 16.38 26.45 8.67
CA LYS A 101 16.89 26.11 7.34
C LYS A 101 16.50 27.21 6.36
N LYS A 102 17.50 27.95 5.83
CA LYS A 102 17.34 28.90 4.72
C LYS A 102 16.33 28.37 3.70
N VAL A 103 15.25 29.13 3.53
CA VAL A 103 14.34 28.98 2.41
C VAL A 103 15.02 29.68 1.23
N ILE A 104 14.99 29.08 0.05
CA ILE A 104 15.48 29.74 -1.16
C ILE A 104 14.47 30.86 -1.46
N ALA A 105 14.91 32.09 -1.73
CA ALA A 105 14.03 33.27 -1.87
C ALA A 105 12.79 33.04 -2.77
N ASP A 106 12.96 32.33 -3.91
CA ASP A 106 11.86 31.96 -4.83
C ASP A 106 10.73 31.12 -4.18
N HIS A 107 11.00 30.46 -3.05
CA HIS A 107 10.04 29.62 -2.34
C HIS A 107 9.32 30.34 -1.18
N GLU A 108 9.81 31.50 -0.73
CA GLU A 108 9.19 32.23 0.39
C GLU A 108 7.81 32.77 0.03
N ALA A 109 7.62 33.26 -1.20
CA ALA A 109 6.33 33.70 -1.71
C ALA A 109 5.26 32.58 -1.79
N PHE A 110 5.67 31.31 -1.68
CA PHE A 110 4.78 30.15 -1.75
C PHE A 110 4.63 29.43 -0.41
N CYS A 111 5.10 30.04 0.68
CA CYS A 111 5.00 29.44 2.01
C CYS A 111 4.46 30.44 3.04
N LEU A 112 3.66 29.96 3.98
CA LEU A 112 3.23 30.72 5.15
C LEU A 112 3.52 29.91 6.41
N SER A 113 4.19 30.52 7.38
CA SER A 113 4.45 29.93 8.69
C SER A 113 3.47 30.52 9.71
N LEU A 114 2.81 29.64 10.46
CA LEU A 114 1.92 29.99 11.56
C LEU A 114 2.58 29.53 12.85
N ASP A 115 3.54 30.33 13.32
CA ASP A 115 4.38 30.01 14.46
C ASP A 115 3.57 29.59 15.70
N PRO A 116 2.51 30.31 16.15
CA PRO A 116 1.81 29.97 17.40
C PRO A 116 1.28 28.53 17.46
N ILE A 117 0.96 27.95 16.30
CA ILE A 117 0.42 26.59 16.17
C ILE A 117 1.38 25.63 15.44
N ARG A 118 2.64 26.03 15.21
CA ARG A 118 3.68 25.19 14.59
C ARG A 118 3.21 24.53 13.28
N LEU A 119 2.49 25.31 12.48
CA LEU A 119 1.90 24.89 11.22
C LEU A 119 2.54 25.64 10.05
N ARG A 120 2.98 24.90 9.04
CA ARG A 120 3.48 25.46 7.78
C ARG A 120 2.52 25.15 6.65
N LEU A 121 2.18 26.16 5.86
CA LEU A 121 1.44 26.02 4.61
C LEU A 121 2.41 26.22 3.44
N GLU A 122 2.39 25.31 2.47
CA GLU A 122 3.19 25.40 1.24
C GLU A 122 2.27 25.24 0.03
N ARG A 123 2.26 26.20 -0.88
CA ARG A 123 1.43 26.17 -2.09
C ARG A 123 2.09 25.26 -3.15
N PHE A 124 1.34 24.32 -3.71
CA PHE A 124 1.78 23.51 -4.85
C PHE A 124 2.19 24.44 -6.02
N PRO A 125 3.27 24.15 -6.79
CA PRO A 125 4.09 22.94 -6.82
C PRO A 125 5.33 22.97 -5.90
N CYS A 126 5.35 23.82 -4.86
CA CYS A 126 6.49 23.91 -3.96
C CYS A 126 6.54 22.72 -2.99
N ASP A 127 7.61 21.92 -3.07
CA ASP A 127 7.84 20.78 -2.18
C ASP A 127 9.35 20.63 -1.92
N ARG A 128 9.78 20.86 -0.67
CA ARG A 128 11.22 20.81 -0.30
C ARG A 128 11.87 19.44 -0.50
N GLN A 129 11.11 18.34 -0.45
CA GLN A 129 11.65 17.00 -0.65
C GLN A 129 11.55 16.53 -2.11
N LEU A 130 10.64 17.12 -2.89
CA LEU A 130 10.50 16.91 -4.33
C LEU A 130 10.99 18.13 -5.13
N ARG A 131 12.23 18.56 -4.89
CA ARG A 131 12.82 19.77 -5.52
C ARG A 131 12.62 19.88 -7.05
N PRO A 132 12.63 18.80 -7.85
CA PRO A 132 12.39 18.89 -9.29
C PRO A 132 10.96 19.29 -9.66
N LEU A 133 9.99 19.18 -8.73
CA LEU A 133 8.58 19.47 -8.98
C LEU A 133 8.35 20.93 -9.44
N SER A 134 8.94 21.91 -8.75
CA SER A 134 8.80 23.32 -9.15
C SER A 134 9.47 23.63 -10.50
N ARG A 135 10.46 22.83 -10.92
CA ARG A 135 11.08 22.96 -12.25
C ARG A 135 10.20 22.39 -13.35
N LEU A 136 9.45 21.32 -13.05
CA LEU A 136 8.52 20.69 -13.98
C LEU A 136 7.38 21.64 -14.39
N PHE A 137 6.93 22.50 -13.47
CA PHE A 137 5.87 23.48 -13.71
C PHE A 137 6.39 24.87 -14.15
N ALA A 138 7.70 25.09 -14.17
CA ALA A 138 8.29 26.33 -14.68
C ALA A 138 8.57 26.18 -16.18
N ILE A 139 7.82 26.88 -17.04
CA ILE A 139 7.88 26.77 -18.51
C ILE A 139 9.33 26.79 -19.04
N GLY A 140 10.15 27.75 -18.61
CA GLY A 140 11.55 27.89 -19.07
C GLY A 140 12.51 26.78 -18.59
N ARG A 141 12.14 25.96 -17.60
CA ARG A 141 12.96 24.85 -17.07
C ARG A 141 12.40 23.47 -17.39
N ARG A 142 11.09 23.37 -17.66
CA ARG A 142 10.35 22.15 -17.94
C ARG A 142 10.95 21.37 -19.09
N GLN A 143 11.18 22.04 -20.23
CA GLN A 143 11.65 21.40 -21.46
C GLN A 143 12.97 20.65 -21.24
N ARG A 144 13.99 21.36 -20.74
CA ARG A 144 15.31 20.80 -20.45
C ARG A 144 15.26 19.65 -19.43
N MET A 145 14.33 19.72 -18.48
CA MET A 145 14.14 18.64 -17.51
C MET A 145 13.55 17.39 -18.17
N LEU A 146 12.53 17.55 -19.02
CA LEU A 146 11.92 16.42 -19.72
C LEU A 146 12.88 15.77 -20.72
N GLU A 147 13.70 16.54 -21.45
CA GLU A 147 14.74 16.03 -22.35
C GLU A 147 15.79 15.18 -21.61
N GLN A 148 16.07 15.50 -20.35
CA GLN A 148 16.98 14.73 -19.50
C GLN A 148 16.36 13.45 -18.94
N ILE A 149 15.03 13.37 -18.88
CA ILE A 149 14.29 12.21 -18.37
C ILE A 149 13.95 11.25 -19.52
N LEU A 150 13.59 11.78 -20.68
CA LEU A 150 13.16 11.04 -21.86
C LEU A 150 14.29 11.03 -22.91
N PRO A 151 15.10 9.96 -22.99
CA PRO A 151 16.22 9.91 -23.91
C PRO A 151 15.75 9.99 -25.37
N SER A 152 16.50 10.68 -26.23
CA SER A 152 16.13 10.95 -27.63
C SER A 152 15.88 9.71 -28.50
N ARG A 153 16.31 8.52 -28.06
CA ARG A 153 16.20 7.27 -28.80
C ARG A 153 14.85 6.56 -28.63
N SER A 154 14.00 6.96 -27.68
CA SER A 154 12.79 6.20 -27.32
C SER A 154 11.53 6.51 -28.15
N GLY A 155 11.58 7.42 -29.12
CA GLY A 155 10.37 7.90 -29.83
C GLY A 155 9.41 8.73 -28.96
N LEU A 156 9.43 8.56 -27.64
CA LEU A 156 8.66 9.32 -26.65
C LEU A 156 9.15 10.77 -26.50
N ASN A 157 10.40 11.07 -26.90
CA ASN A 157 10.90 12.44 -26.99
C ASN A 157 10.14 13.27 -28.06
N SER A 158 9.37 12.63 -28.96
CA SER A 158 8.55 13.36 -29.93
C SER A 158 7.59 14.37 -29.30
N ILE A 159 7.12 14.11 -28.07
CA ILE A 159 6.26 15.04 -27.32
C ILE A 159 6.96 16.36 -26.98
N LEU A 160 8.30 16.37 -26.95
CA LEU A 160 9.09 17.54 -26.60
C LEU A 160 9.43 18.42 -27.81
N LYS A 161 9.04 18.03 -29.03
CA LYS A 161 9.31 18.82 -30.25
C LYS A 161 8.64 20.19 -30.24
N ASN A 162 7.46 20.29 -29.60
CA ASN A 162 6.69 21.53 -29.48
C ASN A 162 6.45 21.82 -27.99
N PRO A 163 7.38 22.51 -27.30
CA PRO A 163 7.34 22.70 -25.84
C PRO A 163 6.07 23.39 -25.31
N GLU A 164 5.43 24.22 -26.15
CA GLU A 164 4.18 24.92 -25.84
C GLU A 164 2.97 23.98 -25.83
N GLN A 165 3.05 22.87 -26.57
CA GLN A 165 2.00 21.84 -26.65
C GLN A 165 2.20 20.71 -25.65
N VAL A 166 3.22 20.78 -24.80
CA VAL A 166 3.46 19.80 -23.74
C VAL A 166 2.47 20.01 -22.61
N GLU A 167 1.60 19.04 -22.43
CA GLU A 167 0.61 19.00 -21.36
C GLU A 167 1.09 18.12 -20.21
N ILE A 168 0.96 18.63 -18.99
CA ILE A 168 1.26 17.88 -17.76
C ILE A 168 -0.02 17.83 -16.94
N VAL A 169 -0.59 16.65 -16.82
CA VAL A 169 -1.81 16.43 -16.03
C VAL A 169 -1.42 15.67 -14.77
N GLN A 170 -1.58 16.31 -13.61
CA GLN A 170 -1.37 15.68 -12.31
C GLN A 170 -2.32 14.49 -12.16
N ARG A 171 -1.77 13.32 -11.82
CA ARG A 171 -2.53 12.09 -11.53
C ARG A 171 -2.57 11.76 -10.05
N ALA A 172 -1.46 12.00 -9.34
CA ALA A 172 -1.42 11.86 -7.90
C ALA A 172 -0.31 12.72 -7.29
N TYR A 173 -0.59 13.34 -6.16
CA TYR A 173 0.42 14.05 -5.39
C TYR A 173 0.39 13.57 -3.93
N LYS A 174 1.53 13.06 -3.44
CA LYS A 174 1.75 12.67 -2.05
C LYS A 174 2.91 13.50 -1.52
N PRO A 175 2.64 14.60 -0.80
CA PRO A 175 3.66 15.56 -0.39
C PRO A 175 4.86 14.91 0.27
N ALA A 176 6.04 15.43 -0.06
CA ALA A 176 7.33 14.96 0.40
C ALA A 176 7.66 13.48 0.10
N ARG A 177 6.86 12.79 -0.73
CA ARG A 177 7.09 11.37 -1.09
C ARG A 177 7.19 11.19 -2.59
N ARG A 178 6.13 11.54 -3.31
CA ARG A 178 6.05 11.34 -4.74
C ARG A 178 5.01 12.24 -5.41
N PHE A 179 5.29 12.57 -6.65
CA PHE A 179 4.36 13.21 -7.58
C PHE A 179 4.25 12.33 -8.82
N VAL A 180 3.05 12.18 -9.36
CA VAL A 180 2.74 11.38 -10.55
C VAL A 180 1.93 12.24 -11.49
N ALA A 181 2.35 12.31 -12.75
CA ALA A 181 1.64 13.00 -13.82
C ALA A 181 1.63 12.18 -15.11
N SER A 182 0.62 12.39 -15.94
CA SER A 182 0.74 12.05 -17.35
C SER A 182 1.33 13.25 -18.09
N VAL A 183 2.30 12.98 -18.95
CA VAL A 183 2.88 13.95 -19.89
C VAL A 183 2.44 13.56 -21.29
N GLY A 184 1.93 14.54 -22.03
CA GLY A 184 1.31 14.32 -23.33
C GLY A 184 1.36 15.57 -24.19
N SER A 185 0.66 15.50 -25.32
CA SER A 185 0.45 16.63 -26.21
C SER A 185 -0.87 16.43 -26.95
N PHE A 186 -1.56 17.53 -27.28
CA PHE A 186 -2.86 17.53 -27.95
C PHE A 186 -3.91 16.67 -27.22
N GLY A 187 -3.98 16.80 -25.88
CA GLY A 187 -4.89 16.00 -25.05
C GLY A 187 -4.54 14.51 -24.94
N GLN A 188 -3.47 14.04 -25.59
CA GLN A 188 -3.10 12.62 -25.59
C GLN A 188 -1.91 12.36 -24.65
N PRO A 189 -2.10 11.60 -23.56
CA PRO A 189 -0.99 11.18 -22.71
C PRO A 189 -0.09 10.18 -23.44
N ARG A 190 1.22 10.35 -23.28
CA ARG A 190 2.25 9.50 -23.92
C ARG A 190 3.23 8.91 -22.92
N VAL A 191 3.38 9.56 -21.77
CA VAL A 191 4.29 9.15 -20.69
C VAL A 191 3.59 9.25 -19.34
N ALA A 192 3.77 8.27 -18.47
CA ALA A 192 3.53 8.43 -17.04
C ALA A 192 4.85 8.82 -16.35
N LEU A 193 4.93 10.05 -15.84
CA LEU A 193 6.09 10.61 -15.15
C LEU A 193 5.88 10.52 -13.64
N LYS A 194 6.91 10.07 -12.92
CA LYS A 194 6.94 10.04 -11.46
C LYS A 194 8.19 10.75 -10.93
N LEU A 195 8.01 11.65 -9.97
CA LEU A 195 9.09 12.27 -9.20
C LEU A 195 9.03 11.74 -7.78
N TYR A 196 10.19 11.45 -7.17
CA TYR A 196 10.28 10.88 -5.82
C TYR A 196 11.17 11.72 -4.92
N SER A 197 11.02 11.53 -3.61
CA SER A 197 12.07 11.90 -2.68
C SER A 197 13.31 11.03 -2.92
N LYS A 198 14.50 11.52 -2.55
CA LYS A 198 15.76 10.77 -2.76
C LYS A 198 15.70 9.33 -2.24
N LYS A 199 15.19 9.14 -1.02
CA LYS A 199 15.03 7.81 -0.40
C LYS A 199 14.05 6.94 -1.18
N GLY A 200 12.95 7.51 -1.67
CA GLY A 200 11.97 6.78 -2.48
C GLY A 200 12.55 6.33 -3.82
N PHE A 201 13.30 7.21 -4.48
CA PHE A 201 13.92 6.91 -5.77
C PHE A 201 14.94 5.76 -5.68
N GLN A 202 15.77 5.74 -4.63
CA GLN A 202 16.74 4.65 -4.41
C GLN A 202 16.09 3.27 -4.26
N ALA A 203 14.88 3.20 -3.68
CA ALA A 203 14.13 1.96 -3.57
C ALA A 203 13.62 1.49 -4.94
N VAL A 204 13.01 2.39 -5.73
CA VAL A 204 12.42 2.09 -7.04
C VAL A 204 13.47 1.78 -8.11
N GLY A 205 14.59 2.54 -8.15
CA GLY A 205 15.61 2.39 -9.19
C GLY A 205 16.26 1.00 -9.27
N ARG A 206 16.33 0.27 -8.14
CA ARG A 206 16.81 -1.13 -8.13
C ARG A 206 15.81 -2.08 -8.79
N ARG A 207 14.51 -1.90 -8.53
CA ARG A 207 13.42 -2.74 -9.03
C ARG A 207 13.17 -2.53 -10.53
N LEU A 208 13.32 -1.31 -11.02
CA LEU A 208 13.22 -1.02 -12.46
C LEU A 208 14.28 -1.73 -13.29
N LYS A 209 15.48 -2.00 -12.74
CA LYS A 209 16.49 -2.80 -13.42
C LYS A 209 16.05 -4.26 -13.58
N MET A 210 15.36 -4.80 -12.57
CA MET A 210 14.77 -6.15 -12.63
C MET A 210 13.65 -6.21 -13.67
N LEU A 211 12.77 -5.20 -13.70
CA LEU A 211 11.66 -5.11 -14.66
C LEU A 211 12.14 -5.20 -16.11
N LYS A 212 13.25 -4.54 -16.45
CA LYS A 212 13.85 -4.57 -17.80
C LYS A 212 14.41 -5.93 -18.23
N GLN A 213 14.55 -6.87 -17.30
CA GLN A 213 15.13 -8.19 -17.51
C GLN A 213 14.09 -9.30 -17.44
N LEU A 214 12.80 -8.98 -17.28
CA LEU A 214 11.75 -9.99 -17.25
C LEU A 214 11.58 -10.60 -18.65
N PRO A 215 11.82 -11.91 -18.81
CA PRO A 215 11.52 -12.59 -20.06
C PRO A 215 10.00 -12.74 -20.20
N ASP A 216 9.51 -12.62 -21.44
CA ASP A 216 8.18 -13.09 -21.85
C ASP A 216 6.98 -12.53 -21.05
N PHE A 217 7.14 -11.38 -20.40
CA PHE A 217 6.05 -10.62 -19.79
C PHE A 217 6.05 -9.18 -20.31
N GLU A 218 4.96 -8.76 -20.94
CA GLU A 218 4.90 -7.45 -21.58
C GLU A 218 4.85 -6.33 -20.51
N VAL A 219 5.87 -5.49 -20.50
CA VAL A 219 5.99 -4.33 -19.61
C VAL A 219 6.17 -3.05 -20.42
N PRO A 220 5.59 -1.92 -20.00
CA PRO A 220 5.81 -0.65 -20.68
C PRO A 220 7.28 -0.27 -20.70
N GLU A 221 7.73 0.45 -21.72
CA GLU A 221 9.10 0.96 -21.75
C GLU A 221 9.36 1.88 -20.55
N VAL A 222 10.48 1.71 -19.85
CA VAL A 222 10.80 2.45 -18.61
C VAL A 222 12.15 3.17 -18.66
N PHE A 223 12.15 4.41 -18.16
CA PHE A 223 13.31 5.27 -17.98
C PHE A 223 13.46 5.69 -16.53
N GLN A 224 14.70 5.99 -16.17
CA GLN A 224 15.08 6.54 -14.88
C GLN A 224 16.07 7.68 -15.08
N CYS A 225 15.96 8.70 -14.23
CA CYS A 225 16.83 9.86 -14.24
C CYS A 225 17.24 10.20 -12.80
N ASP A 226 18.44 9.78 -12.41
CA ASP A 226 18.98 9.95 -11.05
C ASP A 226 19.05 11.43 -10.65
N ARG A 227 19.45 12.30 -11.60
CA ARG A 227 19.58 13.75 -11.41
C ARG A 227 18.30 14.39 -10.86
N HIS A 228 17.15 13.91 -11.32
CA HIS A 228 15.84 14.44 -10.96
C HIS A 228 15.05 13.48 -10.06
N CYS A 229 15.65 12.38 -9.60
CA CYS A 229 14.96 11.34 -8.83
C CYS A 229 13.62 10.96 -9.50
N ALA A 230 13.67 10.76 -10.81
CA ALA A 230 12.50 10.62 -11.66
C ALA A 230 12.48 9.28 -12.38
N THR A 231 11.28 8.72 -12.57
CA THR A 231 11.04 7.59 -13.47
C THR A 231 9.99 8.00 -14.48
N ALA A 232 10.08 7.45 -15.68
CA ALA A 232 9.10 7.68 -16.73
C ALA A 232 8.77 6.33 -17.38
N THR A 233 7.49 6.06 -17.63
CA THR A 233 7.06 4.88 -18.36
C THR A 233 6.27 5.29 -19.58
N GLN A 234 6.33 4.51 -20.65
CA GLN A 234 5.39 4.61 -21.75
C GLN A 234 3.96 4.60 -21.21
N TRP A 235 3.11 5.48 -21.73
CA TRP A 235 1.70 5.48 -21.39
C TRP A 235 1.02 4.23 -21.96
N VAL A 236 0.28 3.54 -21.10
CA VAL A 236 -0.56 2.41 -21.51
C VAL A 236 -1.95 2.95 -21.77
N SER A 237 -2.38 2.92 -23.02
CA SER A 237 -3.74 3.30 -23.42
C SER A 237 -4.77 2.32 -22.86
N GLY A 238 -5.93 2.84 -22.48
CA GLY A 238 -7.03 2.09 -21.89
C GLY A 238 -7.52 2.75 -20.60
N GLU A 239 -8.45 2.08 -19.95
CA GLU A 239 -9.06 2.50 -18.69
C GLU A 239 -8.64 1.56 -17.56
N ALA A 240 -8.45 2.09 -16.35
CA ALA A 240 -8.12 1.26 -15.21
C ALA A 240 -9.32 0.41 -14.80
N LEU A 241 -9.12 -0.88 -14.47
CA LEU A 241 -10.18 -1.78 -14.02
C LEU A 241 -10.94 -1.22 -12.81
N ALA A 242 -10.24 -0.51 -11.92
CA ALA A 242 -10.87 0.17 -10.78
C ALA A 242 -11.86 1.27 -11.20
N ASP A 243 -11.63 1.95 -12.31
CA ASP A 243 -12.49 3.03 -12.80
C ASP A 243 -13.67 2.45 -13.62
N ILE A 244 -13.42 1.43 -14.46
CA ILE A 244 -14.47 0.63 -15.13
C ILE A 244 -15.44 0.04 -14.09
N SER A 245 -14.92 -0.41 -12.95
CA SER A 245 -15.72 -1.00 -11.87
C SER A 245 -16.71 -0.03 -11.22
N LEU A 246 -16.55 1.28 -11.40
CA LEU A 246 -17.47 2.28 -10.85
C LEU A 246 -18.74 2.45 -11.72
N THR A 247 -18.68 2.06 -12.99
CA THR A 247 -19.71 2.37 -13.98
C THR A 247 -20.28 1.13 -14.66
N ALA A 248 -19.50 0.06 -14.79
CA ALA A 248 -19.92 -1.17 -15.45
C ALA A 248 -20.78 -2.05 -14.55
N GLU A 249 -21.69 -2.80 -15.17
CA GLU A 249 -22.48 -3.83 -14.50
C GLU A 249 -21.62 -5.02 -14.10
N LEU A 250 -22.07 -5.75 -13.07
CA LEU A 250 -21.33 -6.89 -12.51
C LEU A 250 -20.96 -7.93 -13.57
N GLU A 251 -21.88 -8.30 -14.47
CA GLU A 251 -21.64 -9.33 -15.50
C GLU A 251 -20.52 -8.95 -16.48
N ALA A 252 -20.36 -7.65 -16.79
CA ALA A 252 -19.27 -7.17 -17.64
C ALA A 252 -17.91 -7.19 -16.90
N LEU A 253 -17.93 -7.09 -15.56
CA LEU A 253 -16.71 -7.10 -14.74
C LEU A 253 -16.15 -8.50 -14.52
N LEU A 254 -17.00 -9.53 -14.40
CA LEU A 254 -16.56 -10.91 -14.14
C LEU A 254 -15.46 -11.40 -15.09
N PRO A 255 -15.58 -11.29 -16.43
CA PRO A 255 -14.52 -11.73 -17.35
C PRO A 255 -13.24 -10.90 -17.19
N LEU A 256 -13.34 -9.60 -16.86
CA LEU A 256 -12.15 -8.77 -16.63
C LEU A 256 -11.40 -9.17 -15.36
N PHE A 257 -12.12 -9.49 -14.28
CA PHE A 257 -11.53 -9.97 -13.04
C PHE A 257 -10.89 -11.35 -13.23
N MET A 258 -11.54 -12.25 -13.96
CA MET A 258 -10.98 -13.56 -14.31
C MET A 258 -9.68 -13.41 -15.10
N ARG A 259 -9.68 -12.62 -16.18
CA ARG A 259 -8.45 -12.35 -16.96
C ARG A 259 -7.35 -11.67 -16.14
N THR A 260 -7.72 -10.80 -15.21
CA THR A 260 -6.76 -10.20 -14.27
C THR A 260 -6.07 -11.28 -13.43
N GLY A 261 -6.81 -12.28 -12.96
CA GLY A 261 -6.27 -13.43 -12.24
C GLY A 261 -5.33 -14.25 -13.11
N GLU A 262 -5.73 -14.55 -14.35
CA GLU A 262 -4.90 -15.27 -15.32
C GLU A 262 -3.56 -14.55 -15.56
N THR A 263 -3.61 -13.26 -15.90
CA THR A 263 -2.40 -12.46 -16.17
C THR A 263 -1.49 -12.34 -14.95
N LEU A 264 -2.05 -12.30 -13.73
CA LEU A 264 -1.26 -12.34 -12.50
C LEU A 264 -0.59 -13.71 -12.31
N GLY A 265 -1.31 -14.79 -12.63
CA GLY A 265 -0.75 -16.14 -12.65
C GLY A 265 0.42 -16.27 -13.62
N ASP A 266 0.29 -15.69 -14.82
CA ASP A 266 1.34 -15.66 -15.83
C ASP A 266 2.58 -14.88 -15.32
N LEU A 267 2.39 -13.71 -14.69
CA LEU A 267 3.49 -12.96 -14.06
C LEU A 267 4.23 -13.80 -13.02
N HIS A 268 3.48 -14.50 -12.18
CA HIS A 268 4.02 -15.35 -11.13
C HIS A 268 4.72 -16.62 -11.65
N ASN A 269 4.42 -17.04 -12.89
CA ASN A 269 5.05 -18.17 -13.56
C ASN A 269 6.29 -17.77 -14.37
N VAL A 270 6.58 -16.47 -14.54
CA VAL A 270 7.82 -16.00 -15.18
C VAL A 270 9.03 -16.64 -14.49
N PRO A 271 9.86 -17.42 -15.21
CA PRO A 271 11.01 -18.09 -14.61
C PRO A 271 11.98 -17.09 -14.00
N MET A 272 12.31 -17.30 -12.72
CA MET A 272 13.30 -16.47 -12.05
C MET A 272 14.71 -16.89 -12.50
N SER A 273 15.41 -16.03 -13.23
CA SER A 273 16.82 -16.25 -13.50
C SER A 273 17.66 -16.02 -12.24
N SER A 274 18.70 -16.84 -12.03
CA SER A 274 19.66 -16.71 -10.91
C SER A 274 20.45 -15.39 -10.91
N ARG A 275 20.36 -14.59 -11.98
CA ARG A 275 21.03 -13.28 -12.13
C ARG A 275 20.23 -12.11 -11.53
N LEU A 276 18.95 -12.30 -11.22
CA LEU A 276 18.14 -11.30 -10.52
C LEU A 276 18.59 -11.27 -9.06
N GLY A 277 19.55 -10.39 -8.75
CA GLY A 277 20.11 -10.24 -7.41
C GLY A 277 19.02 -10.14 -6.35
N PHE A 278 18.98 -11.13 -5.47
CA PHE A 278 17.92 -11.31 -4.49
C PHE A 278 18.04 -10.29 -3.36
N ALA A 279 17.09 -9.37 -3.30
CA ALA A 279 16.73 -8.71 -2.07
C ALA A 279 15.20 -8.78 -1.94
N ASP A 280 14.74 -8.91 -0.70
CA ASP A 280 13.40 -8.49 -0.28
C ASP A 280 12.26 -9.53 -0.30
N LEU A 281 12.52 -10.77 0.12
CA LEU A 281 11.59 -11.36 1.09
C LEU A 281 12.25 -11.38 2.46
N ASN A 282 11.91 -10.40 3.27
CA ASN A 282 12.18 -10.47 4.70
C ASN A 282 10.81 -10.50 5.39
N LEU A 283 10.28 -11.70 5.62
CA LEU A 283 9.03 -11.90 6.38
C LEU A 283 9.08 -11.15 7.72
N SER A 284 10.27 -11.00 8.31
CA SER A 284 10.49 -10.18 9.51
C SER A 284 10.21 -8.70 9.26
N LEU A 285 10.50 -8.14 8.09
CA LEU A 285 10.08 -6.78 7.72
C LEU A 285 8.57 -6.66 7.57
N THR A 286 7.88 -7.72 7.09
CA THR A 286 6.41 -7.74 7.08
C THR A 286 5.86 -7.69 8.50
N ALA A 287 6.36 -8.54 9.41
CA ALA A 287 5.96 -8.52 10.82
C ALA A 287 6.21 -7.15 11.49
N VAL A 288 7.39 -6.55 11.27
CA VAL A 288 7.72 -5.21 11.77
C VAL A 288 6.75 -4.17 11.22
N SER A 289 6.43 -4.22 9.92
CA SER A 289 5.47 -3.31 9.31
C SER A 289 4.06 -3.46 9.88
N LEU A 290 3.60 -4.69 10.13
CA LEU A 290 2.28 -4.95 10.70
C LEU A 290 2.18 -4.45 12.14
N ARG A 291 3.22 -4.67 12.96
CA ARG A 291 3.28 -4.11 14.32
C ARG A 291 3.29 -2.58 14.31
N SER A 292 4.01 -1.96 13.37
CA SER A 292 3.98 -0.50 13.21
C SER A 292 2.58 0.00 12.82
N ILE A 293 1.84 -0.73 11.97
CA ILE A 293 0.46 -0.40 11.62
C ILE A 293 -0.43 -0.52 12.86
N ALA A 294 -0.31 -1.60 13.63
CA ALA A 294 -1.08 -1.76 14.87
C ALA A 294 -0.84 -0.59 15.82
N GLN A 295 0.41 -0.24 16.10
CA GLN A 295 0.77 0.89 16.96
C GLN A 295 0.17 2.21 16.45
N ASP A 296 0.24 2.49 15.15
CA ASP A 296 -0.35 3.69 14.57
C ASP A 296 -1.88 3.71 14.73
N LEU A 297 -2.56 2.57 14.56
CA LEU A 297 -4.01 2.44 14.70
C LEU A 297 -4.47 2.52 16.17
N GLU A 298 -3.74 1.89 17.10
CA GLU A 298 -3.98 2.00 18.55
C GLU A 298 -3.90 3.46 19.00
N LEU A 299 -2.92 4.19 18.48
CA LEU A 299 -2.78 5.61 18.75
C LEU A 299 -3.85 6.44 18.02
N LEU A 300 -4.28 6.07 16.84
CA LEU A 300 -5.30 6.82 16.12
C LEU A 300 -6.71 6.64 16.72
N TYR A 301 -7.08 5.42 17.10
CA TYR A 301 -8.42 5.07 17.55
C TYR A 301 -8.35 3.98 18.65
N PRO A 302 -8.24 4.36 19.93
CA PRO A 302 -7.94 3.40 20.99
C PRO A 302 -8.95 2.26 21.18
N SER A 303 -10.22 2.44 20.79
CA SER A 303 -11.28 1.44 21.00
C SER A 303 -11.06 0.12 20.24
N ILE A 304 -10.29 0.12 19.15
CA ILE A 304 -9.98 -1.10 18.37
C ILE A 304 -8.67 -1.78 18.77
N SER A 305 -7.94 -1.23 19.76
CA SER A 305 -6.54 -1.59 20.02
C SER A 305 -6.34 -3.08 20.29
N SER A 306 -7.17 -3.66 21.17
CA SER A 306 -7.09 -5.07 21.53
C SER A 306 -7.35 -5.98 20.32
N ARG A 307 -8.34 -5.64 19.50
CA ARG A 307 -8.72 -6.37 18.28
C ARG A 307 -7.61 -6.35 17.24
N VAL A 308 -7.09 -5.16 16.91
CA VAL A 308 -5.99 -5.01 15.93
C VAL A 308 -4.72 -5.73 16.38
N ARG A 309 -4.36 -5.64 17.67
CA ARG A 309 -3.19 -6.33 18.21
C ARG A 309 -3.33 -7.84 18.13
N ALA A 310 -4.50 -8.38 18.51
CA ALA A 310 -4.79 -9.80 18.41
C ALA A 310 -4.72 -10.29 16.96
N LEU A 311 -5.32 -9.55 16.02
CA LEU A 311 -5.23 -9.84 14.58
C LEU A 311 -3.78 -9.87 14.08
N VAL A 312 -2.99 -8.84 14.42
CA VAL A 312 -1.60 -8.74 13.97
C VAL A 312 -0.74 -9.88 14.51
N GLU A 313 -0.84 -10.21 15.80
CA GLU A 313 -0.06 -11.33 16.35
C GLU A 313 -0.54 -12.68 15.80
N ALA A 314 -1.85 -12.87 15.61
CA ALA A 314 -2.39 -14.09 14.99
C ALA A 314 -1.89 -14.27 13.54
N VAL A 315 -1.79 -13.19 12.76
CA VAL A 315 -1.20 -13.20 11.42
C VAL A 315 0.31 -13.48 11.49
N ILE A 316 1.04 -12.83 12.40
CA ILE A 316 2.49 -13.02 12.55
C ILE A 316 2.83 -14.46 12.90
N CYS A 317 2.05 -15.11 13.77
CA CYS A 317 2.22 -16.53 14.09
C CYS A 317 2.02 -17.45 12.87
N GLN A 318 1.30 -17.00 11.83
CA GLN A 318 1.02 -17.74 10.59
C GLN A 318 1.87 -17.28 9.40
N LEU A 319 2.73 -16.26 9.56
CA LEU A 319 3.66 -15.78 8.52
C LEU A 319 4.74 -16.77 8.04
N PRO A 320 5.19 -17.83 8.77
CA PRO A 320 6.10 -18.81 8.17
C PRO A 320 5.35 -19.63 7.12
N PHE A 321 5.18 -19.02 5.95
CA PHE A 321 4.45 -19.59 4.85
C PHE A 321 5.27 -20.65 4.11
N ARG A 322 4.57 -21.58 3.46
CA ARG A 322 5.15 -22.66 2.66
C ARG A 322 5.11 -22.29 1.18
N GLY A 323 6.23 -22.43 0.48
CA GLY A 323 6.29 -22.25 -0.97
C GLY A 323 7.59 -21.62 -1.44
N LEU A 324 7.96 -21.90 -2.69
CA LEU A 324 9.11 -21.26 -3.32
C LEU A 324 8.76 -19.79 -3.62
N PRO A 325 9.64 -18.83 -3.27
CA PRO A 325 9.47 -17.44 -3.69
C PRO A 325 9.35 -17.36 -5.21
N THR A 326 8.51 -16.46 -5.71
CA THR A 326 8.40 -16.15 -7.14
C THR A 326 8.46 -14.66 -7.36
N LEU A 327 8.49 -14.25 -8.63
CA LEU A 327 8.28 -12.85 -8.97
C LEU A 327 6.89 -12.42 -8.47
N ILE A 328 6.83 -11.25 -7.85
CA ILE A 328 5.59 -10.60 -7.42
C ILE A 328 5.60 -9.14 -7.85
N HIS A 329 4.44 -8.61 -8.18
CA HIS A 329 4.20 -7.18 -8.42
C HIS A 329 4.43 -6.34 -7.15
N GLY A 330 3.97 -6.84 -5.99
CA GLY A 330 4.30 -6.32 -4.66
C GLY A 330 3.31 -5.29 -4.08
N ASP A 331 2.51 -4.63 -4.91
CA ASP A 331 1.39 -3.78 -4.49
C ASP A 331 0.24 -3.89 -5.50
N PHE A 332 -0.16 -5.11 -5.88
CA PHE A 332 -1.12 -5.35 -6.96
C PHE A 332 -2.58 -5.04 -6.59
N TYR A 333 -3.27 -4.22 -7.40
CA TYR A 333 -4.72 -3.93 -7.27
C TYR A 333 -5.34 -3.39 -8.57
N ALA A 334 -6.67 -3.35 -8.65
CA ALA A 334 -7.44 -3.04 -9.87
C ALA A 334 -7.10 -1.70 -10.56
N ARG A 335 -6.53 -0.69 -9.86
CA ARG A 335 -6.13 0.57 -10.51
C ARG A 335 -4.88 0.40 -11.39
N GLN A 336 -4.10 -0.64 -11.16
CA GLN A 336 -2.88 -0.95 -11.89
C GLN A 336 -3.12 -1.91 -13.05
N VAL A 337 -4.36 -2.30 -13.27
CA VAL A 337 -4.79 -3.14 -14.38
C VAL A 337 -5.45 -2.22 -15.39
N ILE A 338 -4.82 -2.06 -16.56
CA ILE A 338 -5.35 -1.23 -17.65
C ILE A 338 -6.00 -2.15 -18.68
N VAL A 339 -7.26 -1.87 -19.00
CA VAL A 339 -8.06 -2.59 -19.97
C VAL A 339 -8.24 -1.73 -21.22
N ASN A 340 -7.94 -2.28 -22.38
CA ASN A 340 -8.13 -1.64 -23.67
C ASN A 340 -8.72 -2.64 -24.66
N GLY A 341 -10.05 -2.67 -24.77
CA GLY A 341 -10.74 -3.71 -25.53
C GLY A 341 -10.42 -5.09 -24.98
N SER A 342 -9.87 -5.97 -25.83
CA SER A 342 -9.42 -7.30 -25.42
C SER A 342 -8.09 -7.29 -24.68
N ASP A 343 -7.33 -6.20 -24.68
CA ASP A 343 -5.99 -6.18 -24.09
C ASP A 343 -6.05 -5.81 -22.61
N LEU A 344 -5.21 -6.47 -21.81
CA LEU A 344 -5.08 -6.23 -20.37
C LEU A 344 -3.60 -6.12 -20.04
N ARG A 345 -3.18 -5.01 -19.44
CA ARG A 345 -1.78 -4.73 -19.12
C ARG A 345 -1.62 -4.24 -17.69
N PHE A 346 -0.52 -4.61 -17.06
CA PHE A 346 -0.17 -4.13 -15.73
C PHE A 346 0.71 -2.90 -15.81
N ILE A 347 0.53 -2.00 -14.83
CA ILE A 347 1.37 -0.82 -14.63
C ILE A 347 1.88 -0.77 -13.18
N ASP A 348 2.69 0.24 -12.87
CA ASP A 348 3.13 0.56 -11.51
C ASP A 348 3.95 -0.55 -10.81
N PHE A 349 4.99 -1.03 -11.47
CA PHE A 349 5.94 -2.01 -10.93
C PHE A 349 6.95 -1.42 -9.92
N ASP A 350 6.58 -0.35 -9.21
CA ASP A 350 7.47 0.32 -8.25
C ASP A 350 7.82 -0.57 -7.06
N GLU A 351 6.98 -1.56 -6.75
CA GLU A 351 7.14 -2.53 -5.66
C GLU A 351 7.52 -3.95 -6.14
N LEU A 352 7.85 -4.11 -7.43
CA LEU A 352 8.25 -5.40 -8.01
C LEU A 352 9.37 -6.03 -7.17
N GLY A 353 9.22 -7.31 -6.87
CA GLY A 353 10.16 -8.03 -6.04
C GLY A 353 10.02 -9.54 -6.14
N VAL A 354 10.69 -10.23 -5.22
CA VAL A 354 10.62 -11.67 -5.09
C VAL A 354 9.98 -12.00 -3.74
N GLY A 355 8.94 -12.80 -3.76
CA GLY A 355 8.23 -13.17 -2.56
C GLY A 355 7.14 -14.19 -2.84
N PRO A 356 6.32 -14.48 -1.84
CA PRO A 356 5.27 -15.43 -2.03
C PRO A 356 4.10 -14.85 -2.84
N SER A 357 3.67 -15.60 -3.83
CA SER A 357 2.65 -15.18 -4.82
C SER A 357 1.32 -14.75 -4.19
N TRP A 358 0.95 -15.34 -3.05
CA TRP A 358 -0.30 -14.98 -2.36
C TRP A 358 -0.29 -13.54 -1.81
N LEU A 359 0.85 -12.88 -1.66
CA LEU A 359 0.86 -11.47 -1.24
C LEU A 359 0.12 -10.57 -2.24
N ASP A 360 0.28 -10.81 -3.54
CA ASP A 360 -0.44 -10.04 -4.57
C ASP A 360 -1.91 -10.44 -4.66
N VAL A 361 -2.20 -11.75 -4.60
CA VAL A 361 -3.59 -12.28 -4.62
C VAL A 361 -4.39 -11.76 -3.43
N GLY A 362 -3.78 -11.78 -2.23
CA GLY A 362 -4.36 -11.27 -1.00
C GLY A 362 -4.52 -9.75 -1.00
N ASN A 363 -3.52 -9.01 -1.49
CA ASN A 363 -3.61 -7.56 -1.59
C ASN A 363 -4.72 -7.12 -2.56
N PHE A 364 -4.82 -7.77 -3.73
CA PHE A 364 -5.87 -7.51 -4.70
C PHE A 364 -7.27 -7.75 -4.09
N THR A 365 -7.45 -8.91 -3.44
CA THR A 365 -8.71 -9.27 -2.78
C THR A 365 -9.06 -8.32 -1.64
N ALA A 366 -8.08 -7.95 -0.80
CA ALA A 366 -8.28 -6.96 0.25
C ALA A 366 -8.70 -5.59 -0.30
N LYS A 367 -8.20 -5.19 -1.47
CA LYS A 367 -8.57 -3.94 -2.14
C LYS A 367 -9.96 -4.00 -2.77
N ILE A 368 -10.44 -5.16 -3.21
CA ILE A 368 -11.84 -5.36 -3.60
C ILE A 368 -12.75 -5.14 -2.39
N HIS A 369 -12.46 -5.83 -1.28
CA HIS A 369 -13.20 -5.65 -0.03
C HIS A 369 -13.19 -4.19 0.45
N TRP A 370 -12.02 -3.55 0.45
CA TRP A 370 -11.88 -2.14 0.82
C TRP A 370 -12.68 -1.21 -0.09
N SER A 371 -12.79 -1.52 -1.38
CA SER A 371 -13.60 -0.73 -2.32
C SER A 371 -15.10 -0.93 -2.07
N SER A 372 -15.52 -2.15 -1.75
CA SER A 372 -16.90 -2.46 -1.31
C SER A 372 -17.28 -1.72 -0.02
N LEU A 373 -16.40 -1.73 1.00
CA LEU A 373 -16.60 -0.98 2.25
C LEU A 373 -16.72 0.54 2.01
N ARG A 374 -16.23 1.05 0.89
CA ARG A 374 -16.38 2.47 0.51
C ARG A 374 -17.53 2.73 -0.45
N GLY A 375 -18.39 1.75 -0.70
CA GLY A 375 -19.52 1.85 -1.62
C GLY A 375 -19.11 2.00 -3.10
N GLN A 376 -17.87 1.66 -3.45
CA GLN A 376 -17.37 1.74 -4.83
C GLN A 376 -17.58 0.44 -5.61
N LEU A 377 -17.92 -0.63 -4.92
CA LEU A 377 -18.25 -1.94 -5.44
C LEU A 377 -19.47 -2.48 -4.69
N PRO A 378 -20.14 -3.53 -5.21
CA PRO A 378 -21.21 -4.20 -4.49
C PRO A 378 -20.80 -4.62 -3.07
N HIS A 379 -21.70 -4.45 -2.10
CA HIS A 379 -21.45 -4.70 -0.68
C HIS A 379 -20.89 -6.12 -0.41
N CYS A 380 -21.36 -7.11 -1.16
CA CYS A 380 -20.83 -8.46 -1.16
C CYS A 380 -20.10 -8.77 -2.47
N PRO A 381 -18.78 -8.48 -2.59
CA PRO A 381 -18.05 -8.62 -3.85
C PRO A 381 -17.62 -10.07 -4.13
N ARG A 382 -18.30 -11.07 -3.55
CA ARG A 382 -17.92 -12.49 -3.64
C ARG A 382 -17.76 -12.96 -5.08
N ARG A 383 -18.68 -12.61 -5.98
CA ARG A 383 -18.62 -13.00 -7.40
C ARG A 383 -17.36 -12.46 -8.12
N LEU A 384 -16.96 -11.21 -7.83
CA LEU A 384 -15.74 -10.61 -8.38
C LEU A 384 -14.48 -11.32 -7.87
N ILE A 385 -14.44 -11.61 -6.57
CA ILE A 385 -13.33 -12.33 -5.94
C ILE A 385 -13.24 -13.75 -6.51
N SER A 386 -14.37 -14.46 -6.61
CA SER A 386 -14.43 -15.80 -7.21
C SER A 386 -13.96 -15.81 -8.67
N ALA A 387 -14.38 -14.84 -9.48
CA ALA A 387 -13.91 -14.73 -10.86
C ALA A 387 -12.40 -14.53 -10.94
N PHE A 388 -11.85 -13.59 -10.15
CA PHE A 388 -10.41 -13.36 -10.05
C PHE A 388 -9.63 -14.61 -9.61
N LEU A 389 -10.09 -15.29 -8.56
CA LEU A 389 -9.44 -16.50 -8.06
C LEU A 389 -9.53 -17.66 -9.05
N ALA A 390 -10.65 -17.83 -9.76
CA ALA A 390 -10.79 -18.84 -10.80
C ALA A 390 -9.79 -18.63 -11.94
N GLY A 391 -9.64 -17.39 -12.40
CA GLY A 391 -8.63 -17.05 -13.40
C GLY A 391 -7.20 -17.32 -12.92
N TYR A 392 -6.88 -16.92 -11.69
CA TYR A 392 -5.55 -17.20 -11.10
C TYR A 392 -5.27 -18.70 -10.99
N GLN A 393 -6.24 -19.47 -10.50
CA GLN A 393 -6.14 -20.91 -10.29
C GLN A 393 -5.92 -21.68 -11.60
N SER A 394 -6.43 -21.17 -12.73
CA SER A 394 -6.21 -21.76 -14.06
C SER A 394 -4.73 -21.77 -14.48
N ARG A 395 -3.91 -20.88 -13.90
CA ARG A 395 -2.48 -20.73 -14.19
C ARG A 395 -1.59 -21.27 -13.09
N ARG A 396 -2.03 -21.20 -11.84
CA ARG A 396 -1.20 -21.56 -10.70
C ARG A 396 -2.04 -22.00 -9.49
N HIS A 397 -1.64 -23.10 -8.87
CA HIS A 397 -2.22 -23.56 -7.60
C HIS A 397 -1.96 -22.53 -6.47
N TRP A 398 -2.89 -22.42 -5.54
CA TRP A 398 -2.77 -21.54 -4.38
C TRP A 398 -3.11 -22.28 -3.08
N ASP A 399 -2.44 -21.87 -2.00
CA ASP A 399 -2.71 -22.34 -0.65
C ASP A 399 -3.80 -21.46 -0.02
N GLU A 400 -4.92 -22.06 0.35
CA GLU A 400 -6.07 -21.36 0.92
C GLU A 400 -5.75 -20.68 2.26
N ASP A 401 -4.96 -21.34 3.13
CA ASP A 401 -4.54 -20.78 4.41
C ASP A 401 -3.65 -19.56 4.18
N ALA A 402 -2.65 -19.70 3.31
CA ALA A 402 -1.73 -18.61 2.98
C ALA A 402 -2.47 -17.42 2.36
N PHE A 403 -3.47 -17.68 1.51
CA PHE A 403 -4.33 -16.65 0.96
C PHE A 403 -5.13 -15.92 2.03
N ARG A 404 -5.83 -16.61 2.93
CA ARG A 404 -6.62 -15.95 3.99
C ARG A 404 -5.76 -15.00 4.82
N VAL A 405 -4.60 -15.48 5.25
CA VAL A 405 -3.63 -14.66 6.00
C VAL A 405 -3.18 -13.45 5.15
N SER A 406 -2.93 -13.64 3.86
CA SER A 406 -2.53 -12.56 2.95
C SER A 406 -3.62 -11.50 2.70
N VAL A 407 -4.89 -11.90 2.67
CA VAL A 407 -6.03 -10.98 2.62
C VAL A 407 -6.06 -10.12 3.87
N VAL A 408 -5.88 -10.73 5.06
CA VAL A 408 -5.82 -10.00 6.33
C VAL A 408 -4.64 -9.02 6.36
N ILE A 409 -3.46 -9.42 5.86
CA ILE A 409 -2.31 -8.52 5.68
C ILE A 409 -2.68 -7.32 4.80
N GLY A 410 -3.35 -7.57 3.67
CA GLY A 410 -3.83 -6.53 2.77
C GLY A 410 -4.84 -5.58 3.44
N LEU A 411 -5.79 -6.12 4.21
CA LEU A 411 -6.79 -5.34 4.94
C LEU A 411 -6.15 -4.47 6.03
N LEU A 412 -5.23 -5.03 6.83
CA LEU A 412 -4.44 -4.28 7.82
C LEU A 412 -3.67 -3.12 7.16
N ARG A 413 -3.09 -3.34 5.97
CA ARG A 413 -2.44 -2.27 5.20
C ARG A 413 -3.42 -1.22 4.68
N CYS A 414 -4.69 -1.58 4.47
CA CYS A 414 -5.73 -0.66 4.03
C CYS A 414 -6.31 0.20 5.15
N MET A 415 -6.42 -0.33 6.37
CA MET A 415 -7.06 0.34 7.51
C MET A 415 -6.62 1.79 7.74
N PRO A 416 -5.31 2.15 7.72
CA PRO A 416 -4.92 3.56 7.86
C PRO A 416 -5.43 4.49 6.76
N HIS A 417 -5.89 3.97 5.62
CA HIS A 417 -6.39 4.78 4.51
C HIS A 417 -7.69 5.49 4.81
N ALA A 418 -8.55 4.96 5.70
CA ALA A 418 -9.80 5.64 6.10
C ALA A 418 -9.51 7.07 6.55
N PHE A 419 -8.58 7.19 7.51
CA PHE A 419 -8.14 8.47 8.04
C PHE A 419 -7.26 9.23 7.04
N ARG A 420 -6.30 8.56 6.36
CA ARG A 420 -5.44 9.24 5.37
C ARG A 420 -6.19 9.89 4.21
N MET A 421 -7.38 9.39 3.88
CA MET A 421 -8.24 9.96 2.83
C MET A 421 -9.27 10.95 3.37
N ALA A 422 -9.20 11.29 4.66
CA ALA A 422 -10.14 12.18 5.33
C ALA A 422 -11.62 11.77 5.11
N LEU A 423 -11.90 10.46 5.11
CA LEU A 423 -13.29 9.99 5.08
C LEU A 423 -14.01 10.52 6.33
N GLN A 424 -15.21 11.05 6.17
CA GLN A 424 -15.97 11.56 7.32
C GLN A 424 -16.25 10.42 8.30
N ASP A 425 -16.69 9.27 7.82
CA ASP A 425 -16.99 8.07 8.62
C ASP A 425 -15.78 7.16 8.88
N TRP A 426 -14.56 7.70 8.86
CA TRP A 426 -13.33 6.90 8.98
C TRP A 426 -13.29 5.94 10.19
N PRO A 427 -13.85 6.26 11.39
CA PRO A 427 -13.84 5.32 12.52
C PRO A 427 -14.72 4.10 12.25
N SER A 428 -15.91 4.29 11.67
CA SER A 428 -16.82 3.20 11.31
C SER A 428 -16.21 2.31 10.23
N ARG A 429 -15.58 2.90 9.20
CA ARG A 429 -14.87 2.14 8.14
C ARG A 429 -13.71 1.30 8.69
N LEU A 430 -13.05 1.82 9.73
CA LEU A 430 -11.99 1.11 10.41
C LEU A 430 -12.54 -0.08 11.23
N GLU A 431 -13.61 0.11 11.98
CA GLU A 431 -14.30 -0.97 12.71
C GLU A 431 -14.82 -2.06 11.75
N GLU A 432 -15.45 -1.69 10.64
CA GLU A 432 -15.92 -2.60 9.59
C GLU A 432 -14.75 -3.42 8.99
N ALA A 433 -13.62 -2.76 8.70
CA ALA A 433 -12.44 -3.44 8.17
C ALA A 433 -11.81 -4.41 9.17
N VAL A 434 -11.83 -4.08 10.47
CA VAL A 434 -11.35 -4.98 11.54
C VAL A 434 -12.26 -6.20 11.67
N THR A 435 -13.58 -6.00 11.69
CA THR A 435 -14.55 -7.11 11.71
C THR A 435 -14.37 -8.03 10.51
N LEU A 436 -14.26 -7.47 9.31
CA LEU A 436 -14.01 -8.27 8.10
C LEU A 436 -12.69 -9.04 8.18
N ALA A 437 -11.63 -8.44 8.71
CA ALA A 437 -10.34 -9.11 8.88
C ALA A 437 -10.44 -10.28 9.89
N GLU A 438 -11.18 -10.12 10.98
CA GLU A 438 -11.46 -11.18 11.95
C GLU A 438 -12.25 -12.31 11.29
N ASP A 439 -13.29 -11.99 10.52
CA ASP A 439 -14.11 -12.97 9.82
C ASP A 439 -13.28 -13.77 8.81
N VAL A 440 -12.47 -13.11 7.98
CA VAL A 440 -11.59 -13.78 7.00
C VAL A 440 -10.59 -14.70 7.69
N LEU A 441 -10.04 -14.30 8.84
CA LEU A 441 -9.07 -15.10 9.59
C LEU A 441 -9.73 -16.33 10.24
N ASN A 442 -10.97 -16.18 10.72
CA ASN A 442 -11.71 -17.21 11.43
C ASN A 442 -12.46 -18.18 10.51
N CYS A 443 -12.76 -17.78 9.27
CA CYS A 443 -13.36 -18.64 8.25
C CYS A 443 -12.38 -19.74 7.84
N ARG A 444 -12.29 -20.82 8.63
CA ARG A 444 -11.64 -22.06 8.24
C ARG A 444 -12.57 -22.85 7.32
N ALA A 445 -12.03 -23.40 6.24
CA ALA A 445 -12.73 -24.42 5.46
C ALA A 445 -13.18 -25.53 6.42
N VAL A 446 -14.49 -25.74 6.52
CA VAL A 446 -15.02 -26.97 7.09
C VAL A 446 -14.47 -28.07 6.19
N GLN A 447 -13.56 -28.89 6.72
CA GLN A 447 -13.13 -30.08 6.02
C GLN A 447 -14.38 -30.85 5.64
N ALA A 448 -14.57 -31.12 4.35
CA ALA A 448 -15.58 -32.01 3.85
C ALA A 448 -15.32 -33.43 4.37
N HIS A 449 -15.70 -33.70 5.61
CA HIS A 449 -16.05 -35.02 6.10
C HIS A 449 -17.57 -35.08 6.05
N SER A 450 -18.10 -35.32 4.86
CA SER A 450 -19.49 -35.73 4.69
C SER A 450 -19.66 -37.10 5.34
N ASN A 451 -20.12 -37.12 6.59
CA ASN A 451 -21.04 -38.16 7.04
C ASN A 451 -22.40 -37.51 7.26
N GLN A 452 -23.37 -38.08 6.55
CA GLN A 452 -24.79 -37.76 6.45
C GLN A 452 -25.44 -37.21 7.73
N SER A 453 -26.25 -36.15 7.59
CA SER A 453 -27.69 -36.22 7.87
C SER A 453 -28.39 -34.94 7.43
N VAL A 454 -29.49 -35.13 6.71
CA VAL A 454 -30.37 -34.08 6.20
C VAL A 454 -31.23 -33.57 7.36
N GLY A 455 -31.22 -32.26 7.59
CA GLY A 455 -32.12 -31.58 8.52
C GLY A 455 -32.47 -30.20 7.97
N SER A 456 -33.72 -30.04 7.55
CA SER A 456 -34.31 -28.81 7.04
C SER A 456 -34.38 -27.74 8.14
N GLY A 457 -33.73 -26.60 7.92
CA GLY A 457 -33.81 -25.43 8.79
C GLY A 457 -33.50 -24.16 8.00
N THR A 458 -34.40 -23.17 8.11
CA THR A 458 -34.39 -21.86 7.45
C THR A 458 -33.08 -21.09 7.62
N VAL A 459 -32.56 -20.58 6.50
CA VAL A 459 -31.30 -19.82 6.41
C VAL A 459 -31.45 -18.43 7.03
N SER A 460 -30.53 -18.11 7.95
CA SER A 460 -30.30 -16.79 8.52
C SER A 460 -29.09 -16.15 7.82
N ASP A 461 -29.18 -14.87 7.45
CA ASP A 461 -28.24 -14.10 6.64
C ASP A 461 -26.89 -13.75 7.32
N ASN A 462 -26.36 -14.62 8.19
CA ASN A 462 -25.04 -14.49 8.79
C ASN A 462 -24.17 -15.73 8.50
N VAL A 463 -23.93 -16.00 7.20
CA VAL A 463 -23.09 -17.12 6.77
C VAL A 463 -21.63 -16.67 6.62
N PRO A 464 -20.65 -17.38 7.22
CA PRO A 464 -19.24 -17.07 7.08
C PRO A 464 -18.77 -17.00 5.61
N VAL A 465 -17.66 -16.29 5.39
CA VAL A 465 -17.02 -16.13 4.07
C VAL A 465 -16.34 -17.45 3.66
N HIS A 466 -17.12 -18.39 3.14
CA HIS A 466 -16.60 -19.53 2.41
C HIS A 466 -16.24 -19.11 0.98
N TYR A 467 -14.94 -19.16 0.66
CA TYR A 467 -14.44 -19.07 -0.71
C TYR A 467 -14.66 -20.43 -1.36
N VAL A 468 -15.84 -20.64 -1.94
CA VAL A 468 -16.15 -21.88 -2.66
C VAL A 468 -15.35 -21.90 -3.96
N SER A 469 -14.58 -22.95 -4.18
CA SER A 469 -13.98 -23.29 -5.48
C SER A 469 -15.09 -23.37 -6.54
N GLY A 470 -14.82 -22.83 -7.73
CA GLY A 470 -15.80 -22.59 -8.79
C GLY A 470 -16.67 -23.80 -9.20
N PRO A 471 -17.69 -23.58 -10.06
CA PRO A 471 -18.65 -24.62 -10.42
C PRO A 471 -17.94 -25.79 -11.09
N THR A 472 -18.08 -26.97 -10.50
CA THR A 472 -17.73 -28.25 -11.14
C THR A 472 -18.94 -28.68 -11.95
N GLU A 473 -18.88 -28.56 -13.28
CA GLU A 473 -19.59 -29.43 -14.22
C GLU A 473 -19.20 -29.14 -15.67
N ALA A 474 -18.45 -30.06 -16.29
CA ALA A 474 -18.67 -30.59 -17.64
C ALA A 474 -17.62 -31.67 -17.91
N GLY A 475 -18.10 -32.90 -18.15
CA GLY A 475 -17.28 -34.11 -18.20
C GLY A 475 -16.29 -34.19 -19.37
N TYR A 476 -15.08 -34.66 -19.07
CA TYR A 476 -14.20 -35.35 -20.00
C TYR A 476 -13.63 -36.59 -19.29
N ARG A 477 -13.91 -37.76 -19.86
CA ARG A 477 -13.26 -39.04 -19.51
C ARG A 477 -11.79 -38.97 -19.92
N VAL A 478 -10.89 -39.27 -18.99
CA VAL A 478 -9.51 -39.67 -19.29
C VAL A 478 -9.24 -40.94 -18.49
N GLU A 479 -8.92 -42.02 -19.21
CA GLU A 479 -8.57 -43.33 -18.65
C GLU A 479 -7.20 -43.27 -17.93
N PRO A 480 -6.96 -44.11 -16.89
CA PRO A 480 -5.73 -44.08 -16.13
C PRO A 480 -4.63 -44.91 -16.82
N PRO A 481 -3.36 -44.46 -16.82
CA PRO A 481 -2.25 -45.36 -17.07
C PRO A 481 -1.78 -46.02 -15.76
N VAL A 482 -1.90 -47.35 -15.79
CA VAL A 482 -1.06 -48.43 -15.23
C VAL A 482 0.08 -48.04 -14.28
N ALA A 483 0.11 -48.75 -13.14
CA ALA A 483 1.14 -48.75 -12.13
C ALA A 483 2.41 -49.51 -12.56
N GLU A 484 3.57 -48.97 -12.19
CA GLU A 484 4.78 -49.77 -11.98
C GLU A 484 5.41 -49.43 -10.64
N THR A 485 5.69 -50.49 -9.90
CA THR A 485 6.31 -50.61 -8.58
C THR A 485 7.84 -50.57 -8.68
N GLU A 486 8.51 -50.01 -7.67
CA GLU A 486 9.67 -50.59 -6.94
C GLU A 486 10.21 -49.57 -5.90
N THR A 487 10.10 -49.87 -4.60
CA THR A 487 11.19 -50.26 -3.64
C THR A 487 12.32 -49.22 -3.50
N GLY A 488 12.81 -48.79 -2.33
CA GLY A 488 12.63 -49.15 -0.93
C GLY A 488 13.60 -48.32 -0.05
N ALA A 489 13.53 -48.54 1.27
CA ALA A 489 14.37 -47.99 2.36
C ALA A 489 14.09 -46.52 2.77
N GLY A 490 13.74 -46.17 4.01
CA GLY A 490 13.85 -46.86 5.29
C GLY A 490 14.75 -46.04 6.22
N ALA A 491 14.16 -45.20 7.09
CA ALA A 491 14.81 -44.74 8.33
C ALA A 491 13.77 -44.15 9.30
N LEU A 492 13.68 -44.78 10.46
CA LEU A 492 12.84 -44.47 11.61
C LEU A 492 13.51 -43.45 12.57
N LEU A 493 12.66 -42.89 13.44
CA LEU A 493 12.88 -42.34 14.81
C LEU A 493 12.94 -40.79 14.96
N PRO A 494 12.55 -40.23 16.13
CA PRO A 494 11.49 -40.64 17.06
C PRO A 494 10.59 -39.47 17.56
N ARG A 495 9.46 -39.84 18.18
CA ARG A 495 8.64 -38.99 19.06
C ARG A 495 9.44 -38.60 20.32
N ALA A 496 9.34 -37.34 20.75
CA ALA A 496 9.68 -36.93 22.12
C ALA A 496 8.63 -35.97 22.68
N THR A 497 8.16 -36.34 23.86
CA THR A 497 7.13 -35.74 24.71
C THR A 497 7.61 -34.50 25.48
N SER A 498 6.63 -33.71 25.91
CA SER A 498 6.64 -32.60 26.88
C SER A 498 7.75 -32.58 27.95
N GLN A 499 8.31 -31.39 28.22
CA GLN A 499 8.29 -30.74 29.55
C GLN A 499 8.92 -29.33 29.50
N LEU A 500 8.20 -28.36 30.07
CA LEU A 500 8.64 -26.98 30.35
C LEU A 500 9.74 -26.96 31.42
N ARG A 501 10.84 -26.22 31.18
CA ARG A 501 11.61 -25.55 32.25
C ARG A 501 12.16 -24.21 31.76
N THR A 502 11.95 -23.19 32.58
CA THR A 502 12.47 -21.81 32.50
C THR A 502 14.00 -21.78 32.51
N TRP A 503 14.66 -21.00 31.65
CA TRP A 503 16.12 -20.76 31.71
C TRP A 503 16.48 -19.26 31.76
N PRO A 504 17.42 -18.86 32.63
CA PRO A 504 17.94 -17.51 32.75
C PRO A 504 19.11 -17.23 31.77
N VAL A 505 19.45 -15.95 31.69
CA VAL A 505 20.43 -15.32 30.80
C VAL A 505 21.86 -15.89 31.00
N GLY A 506 22.49 -16.40 29.94
CA GLY A 506 23.93 -16.73 29.96
C GLY A 506 24.47 -17.51 28.75
N SER A 507 25.34 -16.84 27.97
CA SER A 507 26.25 -17.35 26.91
C SER A 507 25.69 -17.59 25.49
N MET A 508 26.18 -16.78 24.54
CA MET A 508 25.87 -16.80 23.10
C MET A 508 26.55 -17.95 22.33
N GLU A 509 27.53 -18.64 22.94
CA GLU A 509 28.34 -19.66 22.27
C GLU A 509 27.60 -21.01 22.13
N GLU A 510 26.73 -21.37 23.08
CA GLU A 510 25.92 -22.60 22.96
C GLU A 510 24.80 -22.50 21.90
N VAL A 511 24.37 -21.28 21.57
CA VAL A 511 23.34 -21.01 20.55
C VAL A 511 23.87 -21.30 19.14
N VAL A 512 25.17 -21.09 18.90
CA VAL A 512 25.80 -21.28 17.59
C VAL A 512 26.03 -22.77 17.28
N CYS A 513 26.32 -23.61 18.29
CA CYS A 513 26.56 -25.05 18.09
C CYS A 513 25.30 -25.89 17.82
N ARG A 514 24.08 -25.37 18.04
CA ARG A 514 22.82 -26.10 17.83
C ARG A 514 22.01 -25.69 16.59
N MET A 515 22.50 -24.76 15.78
CA MET A 515 21.78 -24.30 14.58
C MET A 515 22.09 -25.17 13.36
N GLN A 516 21.10 -25.92 12.87
CA GLN A 516 21.19 -26.74 11.66
C GLN A 516 21.27 -25.95 10.33
N ASN A 517 21.43 -24.62 10.38
CA ASN A 517 21.49 -23.77 9.18
C ASN A 517 22.79 -22.92 9.12
N PRO A 518 23.78 -23.31 8.30
CA PRO A 518 25.08 -22.64 8.19
C PRO A 518 25.01 -21.17 7.73
N LEU A 519 23.95 -20.80 6.99
CA LEU A 519 23.78 -19.44 6.44
C LEU A 519 23.39 -18.43 7.53
N ILE A 520 22.65 -18.86 8.55
CA ILE A 520 22.21 -18.01 9.66
C ILE A 520 23.36 -17.76 10.64
N ALA A 521 24.16 -18.80 10.93
CA ALA A 521 25.36 -18.68 11.76
C ALA A 521 26.37 -17.70 11.14
N THR A 522 26.58 -17.77 9.82
CA THR A 522 27.50 -16.87 9.11
C THR A 522 27.02 -15.41 9.10
N ALA A 523 25.71 -15.18 9.03
CA ALA A 523 25.12 -13.84 9.06
C ALA A 523 25.22 -13.19 10.45
N LEU A 524 25.04 -13.96 11.53
CA LEU A 524 25.17 -13.47 12.90
C LEU A 524 26.61 -13.18 13.29
N VAL A 525 27.57 -14.03 12.90
CA VAL A 525 29.01 -13.78 13.09
C VAL A 525 29.45 -12.52 12.34
N ARG A 526 28.97 -12.31 11.10
CA ARG A 526 29.24 -11.08 10.34
C ARG A 526 28.57 -9.82 10.91
N ALA A 527 27.49 -9.95 11.66
CA ALA A 527 26.84 -8.84 12.34
C ALA A 527 27.58 -8.47 13.64
N ALA A 528 28.07 -9.47 14.39
CA ALA A 528 28.87 -9.27 15.59
C ALA A 528 30.24 -8.64 15.30
N LEU A 529 30.89 -9.03 14.19
CA LEU A 529 32.20 -8.48 13.78
C LEU A 529 32.14 -7.06 13.18
N ARG A 530 30.94 -6.48 12.97
CA ARG A 530 30.77 -5.12 12.41
C ARG A 530 30.59 -4.03 13.47
N HIS A 531 30.61 -4.39 14.75
CA HIS A 531 30.60 -3.43 15.86
C HIS A 531 31.78 -3.71 16.79
N PRO A 532 32.96 -3.11 16.57
CA PRO A 532 33.87 -2.89 17.67
C PRO A 532 33.26 -1.82 18.58
N SER A 533 32.83 -2.25 19.74
CA SER A 533 32.55 -1.41 20.89
C SER A 533 33.75 -0.51 21.17
N THR A 534 33.55 0.80 21.17
CA THR A 534 34.42 1.75 21.85
C THR A 534 33.53 2.68 22.66
N GLU A 535 33.42 2.39 23.95
CA GLU A 535 33.18 3.39 24.98
C GLU A 535 34.29 3.24 26.03
N LEU A 536 34.77 4.40 26.48
CA LEU A 536 35.53 4.70 27.70
C LEU A 536 37.07 4.60 27.65
N ALA A 537 37.70 5.75 27.33
CA ALA A 537 38.33 6.61 28.34
C ALA A 537 38.12 8.08 27.95
#